data_AF-A0A535I9W8-F1
#
_entry.id   AF-A0A535I9W8-F1
#
_cell.length_a   1.000
_cell.length_b   1.000
_cell.length_c   1.000
_cell.angle_alpha   90.00
_cell.angle_beta   90.00
_cell.angle_gamma   90.00
#
_symmetry.space_group_name_H-M   'P 1'
#
loop_
_entity.id
_entity.type
_entity.pdbx_description
1 polymer ?
#
loop_
_entity_poly.entity_id
_entity_poly.type
_entity_poly.pdbx_seq_one_letter_code
_entity_poly.pdbx_strand_id
1 'polypeptide(L)'
;MSGVAKGSVGDLGRYVPAMSSALRPRPNDELREWGGTPLVRGKRILDLGCGDGRLALGVARFATSVEGIDPDPEAIAAAKRNARKAGVRNVRFAAGAAQHLPFPGAAFDLVILSWTL
;
A
#
# COMPACT_ATOMS: atom_id res chain seq x y z
N MET A 1 3.14 -18.16 -24.40
CA MET A 1 2.15 -17.06 -24.39
C MET A 1 2.90 -15.78 -24.04
N SER A 2 2.78 -14.79 -24.92
CA SER A 2 3.69 -13.67 -25.12
C SER A 2 3.85 -12.76 -23.91
N GLY A 3 5.09 -12.59 -23.46
CA GLY A 3 5.46 -11.56 -22.49
C GLY A 3 5.28 -10.18 -23.11
N VAL A 4 4.32 -9.42 -22.60
CA VAL A 4 4.21 -7.99 -22.87
C VAL A 4 5.48 -7.34 -22.32
N ALA A 5 6.26 -6.74 -23.21
CA ALA A 5 7.45 -6.00 -22.85
C ALA A 5 7.05 -4.84 -21.92
N LYS A 6 7.67 -4.78 -20.74
CA LYS A 6 7.49 -3.68 -19.80
C LYS A 6 7.78 -2.34 -20.49
N GLY A 7 6.79 -1.46 -20.51
CA GLY A 7 6.98 -0.07 -20.91
C GLY A 7 5.90 0.51 -21.81
N SER A 8 4.99 -0.27 -22.39
CA SER A 8 3.86 0.27 -23.16
C SER A 8 2.55 -0.41 -22.77
N VAL A 9 1.48 0.38 -22.59
CA VAL A 9 0.10 -0.11 -22.44
C VAL A 9 -0.51 -0.21 -23.84
N GLY A 10 0.12 -1.01 -24.72
CA GLY A 10 -0.18 -0.99 -26.15
C GLY A 10 0.06 0.39 -26.77
N ASP A 11 -0.82 0.83 -27.65
CA ASP A 11 -0.77 2.14 -28.32
C ASP A 11 -1.18 3.31 -27.40
N LEU A 12 -1.61 3.03 -26.16
CA LEU A 12 -2.05 4.06 -25.21
C LEU A 12 -0.88 4.85 -24.62
N GLY A 13 0.35 4.36 -24.77
CA GLY A 13 1.56 5.05 -24.33
C GLY A 13 2.37 4.28 -23.29
N ARG A 14 3.23 5.01 -22.56
CA ARG A 14 4.23 4.41 -21.67
C ARG A 14 3.66 4.07 -20.30
N TYR A 15 3.75 2.80 -19.89
CA TYR A 15 3.48 2.42 -18.51
C TYR A 15 4.63 2.89 -17.60
N VAL A 16 4.30 3.74 -16.63
CA VAL A 16 5.21 4.13 -15.55
C VAL A 16 4.66 3.49 -14.27
N PRO A 17 5.29 2.43 -13.74
CA PRO A 17 4.78 1.76 -12.55
C PRO A 17 4.73 2.71 -11.35
N ALA A 18 3.89 2.37 -10.37
CA ALA A 18 3.68 3.10 -9.11
C ALA A 18 4.92 3.16 -8.18
N MET A 19 6.13 3.11 -8.73
CA MET A 19 7.40 3.42 -8.06
C MET A 19 7.57 4.91 -7.77
N SER A 20 6.59 5.76 -8.14
CA SER A 20 6.63 7.19 -7.84
C SER A 20 6.14 7.52 -6.43
N SER A 21 6.35 6.65 -5.43
CA SER A 21 6.17 7.04 -4.03
C SER A 21 6.95 8.32 -3.69
N ALA A 22 8.05 8.58 -4.40
CA ALA A 22 8.81 9.84 -4.37
C ALA A 22 8.04 11.08 -4.85
N LEU A 23 7.02 10.92 -5.71
CA LEU A 23 6.14 12.01 -6.17
C LEU A 23 4.89 12.16 -5.31
N ARG A 24 4.63 11.23 -4.40
CA ARG A 24 3.49 11.27 -3.47
C ARG A 24 3.89 12.00 -2.19
N PRO A 25 2.95 12.65 -1.48
CA PRO A 25 3.25 13.27 -0.20
C PRO A 25 3.85 12.26 0.78
N ARG A 26 4.65 12.72 1.75
CA ARG A 26 5.19 11.81 2.76
C ARG A 26 4.04 11.30 3.63
N PRO A 27 4.14 10.08 4.19
CA PRO A 27 3.06 9.52 5.03
C PRO A 27 2.61 10.44 6.16
N ASN A 28 3.56 11.16 6.78
CA ASN A 28 3.23 12.09 7.86
C ASN A 28 2.45 13.32 7.39
N ASP A 29 2.63 13.75 6.13
CA ASP A 29 1.92 14.89 5.57
C ASP A 29 0.46 14.48 5.26
N GLU A 30 0.25 13.33 4.60
CA GLU A 30 -1.09 12.76 4.39
C GLU A 30 -1.82 12.48 5.71
N LEU A 31 -1.15 11.89 6.70
CA LEU A 31 -1.78 11.66 8.00
C LEU A 31 -2.23 12.96 8.67
N ARG A 32 -1.47 14.06 8.53
CA ARG A 32 -1.85 15.35 9.13
C ARG A 32 -3.14 15.89 8.52
N GLU A 33 -3.31 15.75 7.21
CA GLU A 33 -4.54 16.14 6.51
C GLU A 33 -5.76 15.36 7.00
N TRP A 34 -5.57 14.12 7.48
CA TRP A 34 -6.65 13.28 8.00
C TRP A 34 -6.94 13.44 9.50
N GLY A 35 -6.29 14.39 10.18
CA GLY A 35 -6.43 14.58 11.63
C GLY A 35 -5.32 13.96 12.48
N GLY A 36 -4.25 13.47 11.84
CA GLY A 36 -2.99 13.10 12.47
C GLY A 36 -2.92 11.68 13.03
N THR A 37 -1.89 11.43 13.85
CA THR A 37 -1.63 10.09 14.42
C THR A 37 -2.78 9.49 15.24
N PRO A 38 -3.66 10.26 15.94
CA PRO A 38 -4.80 9.67 16.64
C PRO A 38 -5.73 8.83 15.75
N LEU A 39 -5.82 9.14 14.45
CA LEU A 39 -6.63 8.37 13.51
C LEU A 39 -6.14 6.94 13.33
N VAL A 40 -4.83 6.70 13.45
CA VAL A 40 -4.22 5.37 13.16
C VAL A 40 -3.68 4.67 14.40
N ARG A 41 -3.51 5.41 15.51
CA ARG A 41 -2.87 4.91 16.72
C ARG A 41 -3.64 3.71 17.30
N GLY A 42 -2.94 2.59 17.49
CA GLY A 42 -3.51 1.38 18.10
C GLY A 42 -4.55 0.64 17.24
N LYS A 43 -4.73 1.03 15.97
CA LYS A 43 -5.71 0.40 15.07
C LYS A 43 -5.12 -0.78 14.29
N ARG A 44 -5.97 -1.72 13.92
CA ARG A 44 -5.73 -2.72 12.87
C ARG A 44 -6.17 -2.09 11.54
N ILE A 45 -5.23 -1.95 10.62
CA ILE A 45 -5.43 -1.16 9.40
C ILE A 45 -5.31 -2.06 8.16
N LEU A 46 -6.19 -1.83 7.19
CA LEU A 46 -6.07 -2.35 5.83
C LEU A 46 -5.74 -1.19 4.88
N ASP A 47 -4.65 -1.30 4.12
CA ASP A 47 -4.25 -0.36 3.06
C ASP A 47 -4.55 -1.00 1.69
N LEU A 48 -5.61 -0.52 1.02
CA LEU A 48 -6.08 -1.07 -0.27
C LEU A 48 -5.50 -0.29 -1.45
N GLY A 49 -4.74 -0.98 -2.29
CA GLY A 49 -3.89 -0.36 -3.31
C GLY A 49 -2.59 0.16 -2.71
N CYS A 50 -1.97 -0.61 -1.81
CA CYS A 50 -0.85 -0.14 -1.00
C CYS A 50 0.42 0.17 -1.81
N GLY A 51 0.49 -0.22 -3.08
CA GLY A 51 1.64 -0.03 -3.95
C GLY A 51 2.94 -0.59 -3.34
N ASP A 52 3.97 0.25 -3.30
CA ASP A 52 5.27 -0.07 -2.68
C ASP A 52 5.30 0.09 -1.15
N GLY A 53 4.13 0.24 -0.53
CA GLY A 53 3.95 0.29 0.91
C GLY A 53 4.24 1.64 1.56
N ARG A 54 4.41 2.74 0.80
CA ARG A 54 4.73 4.08 1.34
C ARG A 54 3.88 4.43 2.57
N LEU A 55 2.56 4.36 2.44
CA LEU A 55 1.66 4.77 3.50
C LEU A 55 1.51 3.70 4.58
N ALA A 56 1.29 2.43 4.20
CA ALA A 56 1.32 1.29 5.13
C ALA A 56 2.51 1.31 6.10
N LEU A 57 3.73 1.55 5.60
CA LEU A 57 4.94 1.65 6.41
C LEU A 57 4.96 2.88 7.30
N GLY A 58 4.44 4.01 6.83
CA GLY A 58 4.33 5.23 7.62
C GLY A 58 3.36 5.08 8.80
N VAL A 59 2.18 4.50 8.56
CA VAL A 59 1.15 4.33 9.59
C VAL A 59 1.47 3.18 10.55
N ALA A 60 2.21 2.16 10.10
CA ALA A 60 2.64 1.02 10.93
C ALA A 60 3.42 1.45 12.19
N ARG A 61 4.05 2.63 12.19
CA ARG A 61 4.74 3.20 13.35
C ARG A 61 3.82 3.51 14.53
N PHE A 62 2.53 3.68 14.28
CA PHE A 62 1.53 4.05 15.28
C PHE A 62 0.41 3.01 15.42
N ALA A 63 0.18 2.21 14.37
CA ALA A 63 -0.83 1.18 14.31
C ALA A 63 -0.45 -0.09 15.09
N THR A 64 -1.46 -0.88 15.46
CA THR A 64 -1.26 -2.22 16.01
C THR A 64 -0.74 -3.17 14.93
N SER A 65 -1.39 -3.17 13.77
CA SER A 65 -0.98 -3.97 12.60
C SER A 65 -1.49 -3.33 11.31
N VAL A 66 -0.77 -3.58 10.22
CA VAL A 66 -1.16 -3.13 8.88
C VAL A 66 -1.13 -4.29 7.90
N GLU A 67 -2.22 -4.51 7.18
CA GLU A 67 -2.28 -5.39 6.01
C GLU A 67 -2.34 -4.52 4.75
N GLY A 68 -1.42 -4.72 3.80
CA GLY A 68 -1.43 -4.03 2.52
C GLY A 68 -1.79 -4.98 1.38
N ILE A 69 -2.78 -4.61 0.58
CA ILE A 69 -3.23 -5.37 -0.59
C ILE A 69 -3.04 -4.53 -1.84
N ASP A 70 -2.46 -5.11 -2.87
CA ASP A 70 -2.30 -4.47 -4.18
C ASP A 70 -2.39 -5.53 -5.29
N PRO A 71 -3.04 -5.26 -6.44
CA PRO A 71 -3.10 -6.23 -7.53
C PRO A 71 -1.75 -6.45 -8.23
N ASP A 72 -0.79 -5.52 -8.12
CA ASP A 72 0.53 -5.62 -8.76
C ASP A 72 1.51 -6.42 -7.87
N PRO A 73 1.90 -7.66 -8.27
CA PRO A 73 2.85 -8.45 -7.49
C PRO A 73 4.25 -7.82 -7.41
N GLU A 74 4.64 -6.97 -8.38
CA GLU A 74 5.93 -6.26 -8.34
C GLU A 74 5.93 -5.15 -7.30
N ALA A 75 4.82 -4.44 -7.17
CA ALA A 75 4.59 -3.46 -6.12
C ALA A 75 4.65 -4.11 -4.74
N ILE A 76 3.98 -5.27 -4.56
CA ILE A 76 4.05 -6.06 -3.33
C ILE A 76 5.48 -6.54 -3.03
N ALA A 77 6.22 -6.98 -4.04
CA ALA A 77 7.62 -7.36 -3.86
C ALA A 77 8.47 -6.15 -3.41
N ALA A 78 8.21 -4.95 -3.93
CA ALA A 78 8.84 -3.70 -3.49
C ALA A 78 8.45 -3.35 -2.05
N ALA A 79 7.16 -3.43 -1.69
CA ALA A 79 6.67 -3.17 -0.35
C ALA A 79 7.34 -4.08 0.70
N LYS A 80 7.45 -5.37 0.41
CA LYS A 80 8.18 -6.33 1.26
C LYS A 80 9.67 -6.01 1.39
N ARG A 81 10.33 -5.53 0.33
CA ARG A 81 11.73 -5.05 0.41
C ARG A 81 11.82 -3.78 1.27
N ASN A 82 10.92 -2.84 1.09
CA ASN A 82 10.89 -1.58 1.82
C ASN A 82 10.63 -1.80 3.32
N ALA A 83 9.71 -2.69 3.68
CA ALA A 83 9.46 -3.10 5.06
C ALA A 83 10.71 -3.65 5.74
N ARG A 84 11.42 -4.56 5.07
CA ARG A 84 12.68 -5.14 5.56
C ARG A 84 13.75 -4.08 5.74
N LYS A 85 13.94 -3.20 4.75
CA LYS A 85 14.90 -2.08 4.83
C LYS A 85 14.59 -1.11 5.97
N ALA A 86 13.30 -0.86 6.24
CA ALA A 86 12.85 0.02 7.30
C ALA A 86 12.78 -0.64 8.69
N GLY A 87 13.01 -1.96 8.79
CA GLY A 87 12.90 -2.70 10.04
C GLY A 87 11.46 -2.80 10.60
N VAL A 88 10.45 -2.54 9.78
CA VAL A 88 9.04 -2.55 10.19
C VAL A 88 8.51 -3.99 10.16
N ARG A 89 8.00 -4.47 11.30
CA ARG A 89 7.62 -5.88 11.49
C ARG A 89 6.13 -6.14 11.65
N ASN A 90 5.35 -5.11 11.97
CA ASN A 90 3.90 -5.18 12.15
C ASN A 90 3.12 -4.86 10.86
N VAL A 91 3.73 -5.15 9.71
CA VAL A 91 3.12 -4.98 8.39
C VAL A 91 3.22 -6.27 7.59
N ARG A 92 2.16 -6.60 6.86
CA ARG A 92 2.10 -7.72 5.92
C ARG A 92 1.56 -7.22 4.59
N PHE A 93 2.02 -7.86 3.52
CA PHE A 93 1.69 -7.46 2.14
C PHE A 93 1.34 -8.69 1.32
N ALA A 94 0.23 -8.63 0.60
CA ALA A 94 -0.22 -9.70 -0.28
C ALA A 94 -0.74 -9.14 -1.61
N ALA A 95 -0.50 -9.88 -2.70
CA ALA A 95 -1.11 -9.55 -3.97
C ALA A 95 -2.59 -9.96 -3.93
N GLY A 96 -3.48 -9.05 -4.33
CA GLY A 96 -4.92 -9.29 -4.27
C GLY A 96 -5.73 -8.14 -4.83
N ALA A 97 -6.98 -8.42 -5.16
CA ALA A 97 -7.91 -7.44 -5.71
C ALA A 97 -8.92 -7.00 -4.62
N ALA A 98 -9.24 -5.71 -4.56
CA ALA A 98 -10.15 -5.16 -3.55
C ALA A 98 -11.57 -5.79 -3.58
N GLN A 99 -11.96 -6.35 -4.73
CA GLN A 99 -13.25 -7.02 -4.93
C GLN A 99 -13.34 -8.39 -4.21
N HIS A 100 -12.19 -8.99 -3.86
CA HIS A 100 -12.13 -10.33 -3.26
C HIS A 100 -11.14 -10.36 -2.11
N LEU A 101 -11.58 -9.91 -0.94
CA LEU A 101 -10.75 -9.86 0.26
C LEU A 101 -10.99 -11.08 1.16
N PRO A 102 -9.95 -11.86 1.51
CA PRO A 102 -10.08 -13.08 2.32
C PRO A 102 -10.11 -12.77 3.83
N PHE A 103 -10.78 -11.70 4.23
CA PHE A 103 -10.86 -11.26 5.63
C PHE A 103 -12.28 -11.43 6.18
N PRO A 104 -12.44 -11.83 7.45
CA PRO A 104 -13.75 -11.84 8.08
C PRO A 104 -14.29 -10.42 8.28
N GLY A 105 -15.60 -10.28 8.48
CA GLY A 105 -16.21 -9.00 8.84
C GLY A 105 -15.58 -8.39 10.10
N ALA A 106 -15.46 -7.06 10.14
CA ALA A 106 -14.88 -6.30 11.27
C ALA A 106 -13.42 -6.70 11.64
N ALA A 107 -12.66 -7.27 10.70
CA ALA A 107 -11.24 -7.58 10.90
C ALA A 107 -10.35 -6.35 11.12
N PHE A 108 -10.78 -5.16 10.66
CA PHE A 108 -10.01 -3.92 10.70
C PHE A 108 -10.82 -2.80 11.33
N ASP A 109 -10.10 -1.90 12.00
CA ASP A 109 -10.68 -0.71 12.63
C ASP A 109 -10.63 0.50 11.69
N LEU A 110 -9.80 0.43 10.63
CA LEU A 110 -9.65 1.44 9.60
C LEU A 110 -9.26 0.80 8.26
N VAL A 111 -9.88 1.26 7.18
CA VAL A 111 -9.47 0.95 5.80
C VAL A 111 -9.01 2.24 5.15
N ILE A 112 -7.83 2.21 4.53
CA ILE A 112 -7.24 3.35 3.84
C ILE A 112 -7.24 3.06 2.34
N LEU A 113 -7.68 4.05 1.56
CA LEU A 113 -7.53 4.12 0.11
C LEU A 113 -6.95 5.50 -0.21
N SER A 114 -5.70 5.54 -0.64
CA SER A 114 -5.00 6.81 -0.87
C SER A 114 -4.15 6.71 -2.12
N TRP A 115 -4.54 7.46 -3.15
CA TRP A 115 -3.91 7.44 -4.48
C TRP A 115 -3.93 6.06 -5.15
N THR A 116 -5.04 5.34 -4.95
CA THR A 116 -5.38 4.10 -5.65
C THR A 116 -6.25 4.45 -6.87
N LEU A 117 -5.95 3.88 -8.04
CA LEU A 117 -6.74 4.03 -9.26
C LEU A 117 -7.82 2.93 -9.35
#